data_AF-A0A3D0PF15-F1
#
_entry.id   AF-A0A3D0PF15-F1
#
_cell.length_a   1.000
_cell.length_b   1.000
_cell.length_c   1.000
_cell.angle_alpha   90.00
_cell.angle_beta   90.00
_cell.angle_gamma   90.00
#
_symmetry.space_group_name_H-M   'P 1'
#
loop_
_entity.id
_entity.type
_entity.pdbx_description
1 polymer ?
#
loop_
_entity_poly.entity_id
_entity_poly.type
_entity_poly.pdbx_seq_one_letter_code
_entity_poly.pdbx_strand_id
1 'polypeptide(L)' 'PHCHEQKELFGQEAAAKLDVIECATDGKNSQASLCQSKAIEGFPSWEIKGQIDSGVKSLQKLADLSGYQGPRNF' A
#
# COMPACT_ATOMS: atom_id res chain seq x y z
N PRO A 1 12.17 4.34 2.64
CA PRO A 1 12.71 3.13 1.97
C PRO A 1 11.61 2.10 1.68
N HIS A 2 10.85 1.64 2.67
CA HIS A 2 9.86 0.58 2.51
C HIS A 2 8.67 0.90 1.57
N CYS A 3 8.20 2.15 1.52
CA CYS A 3 7.17 2.53 0.53
C CYS A 3 7.68 2.44 -0.90
N HIS A 4 8.97 2.68 -1.12
CA HIS A 4 9.61 2.55 -2.43
C HIS A 4 9.76 1.07 -2.80
N GLU A 5 10.32 0.26 -1.88
CA GLU A 5 10.42 -1.20 -2.01
C GLU A 5 9.06 -1.83 -2.36
N GLN A 6 7.99 -1.44 -1.67
CA GLN A 6 6.65 -1.94 -1.96
C GLN A 6 6.18 -1.60 -3.38
N LYS A 7 6.50 -0.39 -3.89
CA LYS A 7 6.14 0.02 -5.27
C LYS A 7 6.98 -0.71 -6.31
N GLU A 8 8.25 -0.98 -6.02
CA GLU A 8 9.13 -1.74 -6.92
C GLU A 8 8.62 -3.15 -7.18
N LEU A 9 8.01 -3.80 -6.18
CA LEU A 9 7.38 -5.12 -6.36
C LEU A 9 6.30 -5.12 -7.45
N PHE A 10 5.57 -4.01 -7.63
CA PHE A 10 4.57 -3.88 -8.69
C PHE A 10 5.18 -3.48 -10.06
N GLY A 11 6.39 -2.94 -10.07
CA GLY A 11 6.94 -2.25 -11.24
C GLY A 11 6.20 -0.93 -11.55
N GLN A 12 6.77 -0.14 -12.45
CA GLN A 12 6.34 1.24 -12.71
C GLN A 12 4.87 1.34 -13.16
N GLU A 13 4.47 0.53 -14.13
CA GLU A 13 3.14 0.62 -14.73
C GLU A 13 2.02 0.20 -13.77
N ALA A 14 2.20 -0.86 -13.01
CA ALA A 14 1.18 -1.31 -12.07
C ALA A 14 1.19 -0.47 -10.78
N ALA A 15 2.36 0.00 -10.31
CA ALA A 15 2.42 0.91 -9.18
C ALA A 15 1.67 2.23 -9.44
N ALA A 16 1.65 2.71 -10.69
CA ALA A 16 0.89 3.90 -11.09
C ALA A 16 -0.63 3.72 -11.00
N LYS A 17 -1.13 2.49 -10.89
CA LYS A 17 -2.55 2.16 -10.74
C LYS A 17 -2.96 1.96 -9.29
N LEU A 18 -2.02 2.04 -8.34
CA LEU A 18 -2.33 1.93 -6.92
C LEU A 18 -2.99 3.21 -6.41
N ASP A 19 -4.01 3.05 -5.57
CA ASP A 19 -4.57 4.15 -4.79
C ASP A 19 -3.62 4.49 -3.63
N VAL A 20 -2.69 5.42 -3.89
CA VAL A 20 -1.66 5.83 -2.92
C VAL A 20 -2.12 7.06 -2.16
N ILE A 21 -2.23 6.92 -0.83
CA ILE A 21 -2.43 8.03 0.09
C ILE A 21 -1.07 8.42 0.68
N GLU A 22 -0.67 9.68 0.47
CA GLU A 22 0.55 10.22 1.08
C GLU A 22 0.30 10.54 2.55
N CYS A 23 0.84 9.72 3.44
CA CYS A 23 0.62 9.83 4.89
C CYS A 23 1.71 10.60 5.63
N ALA A 24 2.87 10.84 5.02
CA ALA A 24 3.94 11.58 5.67
C ALA A 24 3.53 13.06 5.81
N THR A 25 3.67 13.65 6.99
CA THR A 25 3.24 15.03 7.28
C THR A 25 3.97 16.07 6.45
N ASP A 26 5.21 15.79 6.06
CA ASP A 26 6.06 16.59 5.18
C ASP A 26 5.97 16.15 3.71
N GLY A 27 5.14 15.15 3.40
CA GLY A 27 4.90 14.65 2.06
C GLY A 27 4.15 15.65 1.17
N LYS A 28 4.38 15.59 -0.14
CA LYS A 28 3.68 16.41 -1.12
C LYS A 28 2.20 16.02 -1.17
N ASN A 29 1.31 17.00 -1.03
CA ASN A 29 -0.15 16.77 -0.97
C ASN A 29 -0.54 15.76 0.12
N SER A 30 0.13 15.86 1.27
CA SER A 30 -0.09 14.98 2.42
C SER A 30 -1.56 14.93 2.84
N GLN A 31 -2.01 13.73 3.17
CA GLN A 31 -3.28 13.40 3.78
C GLN A 31 -3.05 12.82 5.19
N ALA A 32 -2.01 13.27 5.91
CA ALA A 32 -1.63 12.75 7.23
C ALA A 32 -2.80 12.68 8.22
N SER A 33 -3.72 13.66 8.23
CA SER A 33 -4.90 13.65 9.12
C SER A 33 -5.83 12.45 8.85
N LEU A 34 -5.99 12.04 7.59
CA LEU A 34 -6.74 10.84 7.23
C LEU A 34 -6.02 9.57 7.72
N CYS A 35 -4.71 9.53 7.59
CA CYS A 35 -3.92 8.38 8.05
C CYS A 35 -3.94 8.25 9.58
N GLN A 36 -3.90 9.38 10.30
CA GLN A 36 -4.04 9.43 11.76
C GLN A 36 -5.43 8.98 12.23
N SER A 37 -6.50 9.40 11.54
CA SER A 37 -7.87 8.95 11.89
C SER A 37 -8.08 7.45 11.70
N LYS A 38 -7.26 6.82 10.86
CA LYS A 38 -7.19 5.38 10.64
C LYS A 38 -6.16 4.66 11.52
N ALA A 39 -5.54 5.35 12.47
CA ALA A 39 -4.50 4.82 13.35
C ALA A 39 -3.34 4.14 12.59
N ILE A 40 -2.92 4.71 11.46
CA ILE A 40 -1.74 4.23 10.73
C ILE A 40 -0.49 4.69 11.47
N GLU A 41 0.27 3.73 12.02
CA GLU A 41 1.48 4.00 12.81
C GLU A 41 2.78 3.85 12.01
N GLY A 42 2.73 3.24 10.82
CA GLY A 42 3.92 2.97 10.01
C GLY A 42 3.64 2.83 8.52
N PHE A 43 4.67 3.06 7.71
CA PHE A 43 4.58 3.05 6.26
C PHE A 43 5.49 1.98 5.61
N PRO A 44 5.02 1.29 4.56
CA PRO A 44 3.66 1.37 4.01
C PRO A 44 2.65 0.69 4.95
N SER A 45 1.38 1.01 4.76
CA SER A 45 0.25 0.27 5.33
C SER A 45 -0.78 0.04 4.24
N TRP A 46 -1.44 -1.11 4.25
CA TRP A 46 -2.42 -1.50 3.25
C TRP A 46 -3.80 -1.55 3.90
N GLU A 47 -4.75 -0.81 3.35
CA GLU A 47 -6.16 -0.98 3.66
C GLU A 47 -6.82 -1.82 2.57
N ILE A 48 -7.23 -3.04 2.92
CA ILE A 48 -7.83 -3.98 1.98
C ILE A 48 -9.13 -4.48 2.61
N LYS A 49 -10.26 -4.28 1.91
CA LYS A 49 -11.60 -4.63 2.42
C LYS A 49 -11.89 -4.06 3.82
N GLY A 50 -11.41 -2.84 4.07
CA GLY A 50 -11.58 -2.12 5.33
C GLY A 50 -10.67 -2.60 6.48
N GLN A 51 -9.76 -3.55 6.24
CA GLN A 51 -8.78 -4.00 7.22
C GLN A 51 -7.41 -3.40 6.92
N ILE A 52 -6.75 -2.88 7.95
CA ILE A 52 -5.40 -2.32 7.85
C ILE A 52 -4.39 -3.39 8.21
N ASP A 53 -3.41 -3.58 7.31
CA ASP A 53 -2.28 -4.47 7.52
C ASP A 53 -0.98 -3.71 7.19
N SER A 54 -0.15 -3.51 8.20
CA SER A 54 1.07 -2.70 8.14
C SER A 54 2.24 -3.41 7.45
N GLY A 55 3.17 -2.62 6.91
CA GLY A 55 4.44 -3.10 6.36
C GLY A 55 4.37 -3.58 4.92
N VAL A 56 5.57 -3.83 4.36
CA VAL A 56 5.77 -4.35 3.01
C VAL A 56 5.18 -5.75 2.91
N LYS A 57 4.54 -6.04 1.77
CA LYS A 57 3.92 -7.32 1.45
C LYS A 57 4.32 -7.76 0.06
N SER A 58 4.58 -9.06 -0.09
CA SER A 58 4.75 -9.68 -1.39
C SER A 58 3.46 -9.56 -2.22
N LEU A 59 3.60 -9.61 -3.54
CA LEU A 59 2.44 -9.63 -4.44
C LEU A 59 1.52 -10.83 -4.15
N GLN A 60 2.07 -11.98 -3.75
CA GLN A 60 1.27 -13.17 -3.39
C GLN A 60 0.38 -12.86 -2.18
N LYS A 61 0.93 -12.24 -1.14
CA LYS A 61 0.18 -11.86 0.06
C LYS A 61 -0.90 -10.82 -0.26
N LEU A 62 -0.59 -9.83 -1.10
CA LEU A 62 -1.58 -8.83 -1.52
C LEU A 62 -2.69 -9.46 -2.36
N ALA A 63 -2.38 -10.43 -3.22
CA ALA A 63 -3.36 -11.20 -3.97
C ALA A 63 -4.29 -12.01 -3.04
N ASP A 64 -3.75 -12.62 -1.99
CA ASP A 64 -4.55 -13.32 -0.97
C ASP A 64 -5.50 -12.37 -0.22
N LEU A 65 -4.96 -11.27 0.32
CA LEU A 65 -5.74 -10.30 1.10
C LEU A 65 -6.87 -9.66 0.26
N SER A 66 -6.54 -9.26 -0.97
CA SER A 66 -7.50 -8.65 -1.90
C SER A 66 -8.51 -9.66 -2.44
N GLY A 67 -8.23 -10.96 -2.39
CA GLY A 67 -9.05 -12.00 -3.01
C GLY A 67 -8.91 -12.02 -4.53
N TYR A 68 -7.74 -11.62 -5.05
CA TYR A 68 -7.43 -11.66 -6.47
C TYR A 68 -7.44 -13.10 -7.00
N GLN A 69 -8.22 -13.32 -8.07
CA GLN A 69 -8.46 -14.64 -8.70
C GLN A 69 -7.76 -14.81 -10.06
N GLY A 70 -6.99 -13.82 -10.51
CA GLY A 70 -6.26 -13.89 -11.76
C GLY A 70 -4.94 -14.67 -11.67
N PRO A 71 -4.15 -14.68 -12.76
CA PRO A 71 -2.85 -15.35 -12.81
C PRO A 71 -1.89 -14.84 -11.73
N ARG A 72 -1.18 -15.76 -11.06
CA ARG A 72 -0.25 -15.44 -9.95
C ARG A 72 1.21 -15.71 -10.27
N ASN A 73 1.55 -15.70 -11.56
CA ASN A 73 2.91 -15.89 -12.08
C ASN A 73 3.67 -14.57 -12.16
N PHE A 74 3.78 -13.90 -11.01
CA PHE A 74 4.57 -12.69 -10.79
C PHE A 74 5.72 -12.96 -9.82
#